data_AF-A0A0V1PRH0-F1
#
_entry.id   AF-A0A0V1PRH0-F1
#
_cell.length_a   1.000
_cell.length_b   1.000
_cell.length_c   1.000
_cell.angle_alpha   90.00
_cell.angle_beta   90.00
_cell.angle_gamma   90.00
#
_symmetry.space_group_name_H-M   'P 1'
#
loop_
_entity.id
_entity.type
_entity.pdbx_description
1 polymer ?
#
loop_
_entity_poly.entity_id
_entity_poly.type
_entity_poly.pdbx_seq_one_letter_code
_entity_poly.pdbx_strand_id
1 'polypeptide(L)'
;MSISSIDKKDKAFIESTLLDLESVKKDEHIFQDPAVAEYYYNLYEETKYECRTHFDPEFTWSEKEEKKVTWKNDWHVTFWSFMMFTALNFDRTNLQQALSDNFLEDLNLTTNQLNTGKTINLVCFLAAELPS
;
A
#
# COMPACT_ATOMS: atom_id res chain seq x y z
N MET A 1 -36.97 -12.48 33.63
CA MET A 1 -37.42 -12.87 32.27
C MET A 1 -36.20 -12.83 31.38
N SER A 2 -35.94 -13.95 30.69
CA SER A 2 -34.66 -14.44 30.20
C SER A 2 -33.83 -13.49 29.33
N ILE A 3 -32.58 -13.22 29.72
CA ILE A 3 -31.52 -12.73 28.84
C ILE A 3 -31.03 -13.95 28.03
N SER A 4 -31.79 -14.34 27.01
CA SER A 4 -31.37 -15.39 26.09
C SER A 4 -31.82 -15.02 24.68
N SER A 5 -30.84 -14.75 23.81
CA SER A 5 -30.84 -14.77 22.33
C SER A 5 -30.20 -13.51 21.71
N ILE A 6 -28.99 -13.13 22.15
CA ILE A 6 -28.14 -12.28 21.29
C ILE A 6 -27.46 -13.24 20.31
N ASP A 7 -27.76 -13.09 19.02
CA ASP A 7 -27.25 -13.94 17.95
C ASP A 7 -25.71 -13.83 17.89
N LYS A 8 -25.03 -14.89 17.45
CA LYS A 8 -23.56 -14.95 17.40
C LYS A 8 -22.98 -13.84 16.51
N LYS A 9 -23.72 -13.44 15.48
CA LYS A 9 -23.37 -12.30 14.61
C LYS A 9 -23.46 -10.97 15.33
N ASP A 10 -24.48 -10.77 16.16
CA ASP A 10 -24.66 -9.52 16.92
C ASP A 10 -23.59 -9.39 18.00
N LYS A 11 -23.19 -10.51 18.62
CA LYS A 11 -22.04 -10.52 19.55
C LYS A 11 -20.73 -10.15 18.84
N ALA A 12 -20.45 -10.72 17.68
CA ALA A 12 -19.25 -10.41 16.91
C ALA A 12 -19.22 -8.94 16.44
N PHE A 13 -20.38 -8.38 16.07
CA PHE A 13 -20.52 -6.98 15.68
C PHE A 13 -20.36 -6.03 16.89
N ILE A 14 -20.93 -6.38 18.04
CA ILE A 14 -20.75 -5.60 19.29
C ILE A 14 -19.29 -5.70 19.75
N GLU A 15 -18.68 -6.87 19.68
CA GLU A 15 -17.28 -7.10 20.07
C GLU A 15 -16.30 -6.38 19.14
N SER A 16 -16.56 -6.35 17.82
CA SER A 16 -15.78 -5.52 16.89
C SER A 16 -15.97 -4.03 17.14
N THR A 17 -17.20 -3.59 17.44
CA THR A 17 -17.49 -2.17 17.75
C THR A 17 -16.87 -1.75 19.08
N LEU A 18 -16.82 -2.64 20.08
CA LEU A 18 -16.18 -2.38 21.36
C LEU A 18 -14.64 -2.42 21.25
N LEU A 19 -14.08 -3.31 20.41
CA LEU A 19 -12.66 -3.31 20.06
C LEU A 19 -12.25 -2.02 19.33
N ASP A 20 -13.09 -1.54 18.40
CA ASP A 20 -12.88 -0.25 17.73
C ASP A 20 -12.93 0.89 18.75
N LEU A 21 -13.90 0.90 19.68
CA LEU A 21 -14.01 1.91 20.76
C LEU A 21 -12.88 1.84 21.80
N GLU A 22 -12.32 0.67 22.11
CA GLU A 22 -11.17 0.51 23.01
C GLU A 22 -9.83 0.80 22.31
N SER A 23 -9.79 0.73 20.98
CA SER A 23 -8.63 1.13 20.17
C SER A 23 -8.48 2.65 20.05
N VAL A 24 -9.50 3.41 20.46
CA VAL A 24 -9.39 4.84 20.84
C VAL A 24 -8.62 4.96 22.17
N LYS A 25 -7.43 4.38 22.23
CA LYS A 25 -6.43 4.78 23.23
C LYS A 25 -6.09 6.24 22.94
N LYS A 26 -6.05 7.05 24.00
CA LYS A 26 -5.45 8.39 23.97
C LYS A 26 -4.10 8.31 23.27
N ASP A 27 -4.06 8.71 22.01
CA ASP A 27 -2.81 9.07 21.37
C ASP A 27 -2.36 10.36 22.07
N GLU A 28 -1.37 10.25 22.96
CA GLU A 28 -0.60 11.38 23.44
C GLU A 28 0.13 11.97 22.24
N HIS A 29 -0.56 12.85 21.52
CA HIS A 29 -0.02 13.53 20.37
C HIS A 29 1.15 14.42 20.83
N ILE A 30 2.34 14.19 20.28
CA ILE A 30 3.59 14.87 20.72
C ILE A 30 3.51 16.40 20.65
N PHE A 31 2.62 16.94 19.81
CA PHE A 31 2.41 18.38 19.66
C PHE A 31 1.33 18.94 20.61
N GLN A 32 0.79 18.14 21.53
CA GLN A 32 -0.07 18.63 22.62
C GLN A 32 0.72 19.48 23.63
N ASP A 33 2.03 19.24 23.78
CA ASP A 33 2.89 20.12 24.58
C ASP A 33 3.22 21.39 23.78
N PRO A 34 2.80 22.58 24.26
CA PRO A 34 3.07 23.84 23.57
C PRO A 34 4.56 24.10 23.32
N ALA A 35 5.44 23.63 24.21
CA ALA A 35 6.88 23.82 24.06
C ALA A 35 7.46 23.03 22.88
N VAL A 36 6.94 21.83 22.64
CA VAL A 36 7.33 20.97 21.51
C VAL A 36 6.81 21.56 20.20
N ALA A 37 5.54 21.98 20.17
CA ALA A 37 4.94 22.60 18.99
C ALA A 37 5.68 23.87 18.55
N GLU A 38 6.07 24.74 19.49
CA GLU A 38 6.83 25.97 19.19
C GLU A 38 8.24 25.68 18.66
N TYR A 39 8.92 24.67 19.22
CA TYR A 39 10.22 24.22 18.72
C TYR A 39 10.16 23.78 17.25
N TYR A 40 9.18 22.92 16.90
CA TYR A 40 9.02 22.45 15.52
C TYR A 40 8.56 23.55 14.56
N TYR A 41 7.72 24.48 15.02
CA TYR A 41 7.32 25.64 14.23
C TYR A 41 8.53 26.48 13.80
N ASN A 42 9.40 26.82 14.76
CA ASN A 42 10.62 27.58 14.49
C ASN A 42 11.58 26.82 13.56
N LEU A 43 11.73 25.51 13.77
CA LEU A 43 12.55 24.66 12.91
C LEU A 43 12.04 24.64 11.45
N TYR A 44 10.73 24.50 11.25
CA TYR A 44 10.13 24.49 9.91
C TYR A 44 10.26 25.85 9.20
N GLU A 45 10.24 26.96 9.94
CA GLU A 45 10.50 28.28 9.37
C GLU A 45 11.97 28.49 9.01
N GLU A 46 12.91 28.12 9.89
CA GLU A 46 14.35 28.23 9.62
C GLU A 46 14.78 27.40 8.42
N THR A 47 14.28 26.16 8.33
CA THR A 47 14.59 25.23 7.24
C THR A 47 13.81 25.49 5.95
N LYS A 48 12.83 26.42 5.99
CA LYS A 48 11.88 26.69 4.88
C LYS A 48 11.21 25.43 4.37
N TYR A 49 10.73 24.59 5.28
CA TYR A 49 10.05 23.35 4.93
C TYR A 49 8.80 23.62 4.10
N GLU A 50 8.60 22.84 3.04
CA GLU A 50 7.53 23.07 2.05
C GLU A 50 6.12 23.05 2.68
N CYS A 51 5.92 22.23 3.71
CA CYS A 51 4.62 22.07 4.37
C CYS A 51 4.46 22.92 5.63
N ARG A 52 5.33 23.91 5.89
CA ARG A 52 5.27 24.73 7.12
C ARG A 52 3.92 25.42 7.35
N THR A 53 3.23 25.82 6.28
CA THR A 53 1.92 26.49 6.35
C THR A 53 0.76 25.57 6.69
N HIS A 54 0.98 24.24 6.61
CA HIS A 54 -0.03 23.22 6.89
C HIS A 54 0.17 22.58 8.27
N PHE A 55 1.16 23.06 9.03
CA PHE A 55 1.42 22.57 10.38
C PHE A 55 0.38 23.15 11.35
N ASP A 56 -0.53 22.29 11.80
CA ASP A 56 -1.55 22.59 12.80
C ASP A 56 -1.45 21.58 13.96
N PRO A 57 -0.97 21.99 15.15
CA PRO A 57 -0.80 21.12 16.32
C PRO A 57 -2.11 20.55 16.89
N GLU A 58 -3.24 21.22 16.63
CA GLU A 58 -4.57 20.82 17.14
C GLU A 58 -5.37 20.00 16.12
N PHE A 59 -4.80 19.79 14.93
CA PHE A 59 -5.48 19.04 13.88
C PHE A 59 -5.69 17.59 14.30
N THR A 60 -6.96 17.19 14.37
CA THR A 60 -7.39 15.83 14.67
C THR A 60 -8.35 15.36 13.58
N TRP A 61 -8.32 14.06 13.28
CA TRP A 61 -9.23 13.45 12.31
C TRP A 61 -10.07 12.38 12.99
N SER A 62 -11.29 12.19 12.50
CA SER A 62 -12.09 11.04 12.90
C SER A 62 -11.71 9.79 12.10
N GLU A 63 -11.91 8.60 12.69
CA GLU A 63 -11.67 7.31 12.00
C GLU A 63 -12.42 7.20 10.66
N LYS A 64 -13.59 7.84 10.55
CA LYS A 64 -14.38 7.88 9.32
C LYS A 64 -13.71 8.70 8.23
N GLU A 65 -13.07 9.82 8.60
CA GLU A 65 -12.34 10.67 7.66
C GLU A 65 -11.06 10.02 7.19
N GLU A 66 -10.30 9.41 8.11
CA GLU A 66 -9.10 8.64 7.79
C GLU A 66 -9.42 7.52 6.81
N LYS A 67 -10.42 6.69 7.13
CA LYS A 67 -10.83 5.57 6.28
C LYS A 67 -11.23 6.05 4.89
N LYS A 68 -11.91 7.20 4.77
CA LYS A 68 -12.29 7.77 3.48
C LYS A 68 -11.07 8.18 2.65
N VAL A 69 -10.06 8.77 3.28
CA VAL A 69 -8.80 9.15 2.61
C VAL A 69 -8.01 7.90 2.20
N THR A 70 -7.88 6.92 3.08
CA THR A 70 -7.18 5.65 2.80
C THR A 70 -7.84 4.91 1.64
N TRP A 71 -9.18 4.80 1.62
CA TRP A 71 -9.90 4.18 0.50
C TRP A 71 -9.66 4.90 -0.83
N LYS A 72 -9.58 6.23 -0.80
CA LYS A 72 -9.25 7.01 -2.00
C LYS A 72 -7.82 6.72 -2.46
N ASN A 73 -6.85 6.71 -1.54
CA ASN A 73 -5.47 6.39 -1.85
C ASN A 73 -5.31 4.97 -2.43
N ASP A 74 -5.99 3.99 -1.84
CA ASP A 74 -5.93 2.60 -2.29
C ASP A 74 -6.44 2.43 -3.71
N TRP A 75 -7.53 3.12 -4.07
CA TRP A 75 -8.05 3.09 -5.44
C TRP A 75 -7.16 3.81 -6.46
N HIS A 76 -6.53 4.90 -6.06
CA HIS A 76 -5.73 5.71 -6.98
C HIS A 76 -4.28 5.27 -7.12
N VAL A 77 -3.68 4.71 -6.07
CA VAL A 77 -2.25 4.39 -6.04
C VAL A 77 -2.05 2.88 -5.95
N THR A 78 -2.63 2.24 -4.94
CA THR A 78 -2.40 0.81 -4.68
C THR A 78 -2.97 -0.05 -5.80
N PHE A 79 -4.19 0.22 -6.26
CA PHE A 79 -4.82 -0.52 -7.36
C PHE A 79 -4.07 -0.37 -8.69
N TRP A 80 -3.64 0.85 -9.01
CA TRP A 80 -2.85 1.10 -10.23
C TRP A 80 -1.47 0.47 -10.16
N SER A 81 -0.80 0.56 -9.01
CA SER A 81 0.46 -0.15 -8.77
C SER A 81 0.27 -1.66 -8.94
N PHE A 82 -0.78 -2.23 -8.34
CA PHE A 82 -1.12 -3.64 -8.48
C PHE A 82 -1.34 -4.05 -9.95
N MET A 83 -2.09 -3.25 -10.71
CA MET A 83 -2.32 -3.51 -12.13
C MET A 83 -1.02 -3.48 -12.95
N MET A 84 -0.16 -2.48 -12.73
CA MET A 84 1.12 -2.38 -13.44
C MET A 84 2.06 -3.53 -13.08
N PHE A 85 2.17 -3.87 -11.79
CA PHE A 85 2.97 -5.02 -11.35
C PHE A 85 2.42 -6.34 -11.87
N THR A 86 1.09 -6.49 -11.93
CA THR A 86 0.47 -7.69 -12.50
C THR A 86 0.79 -7.80 -13.98
N ALA A 87 0.65 -6.71 -14.74
CA ALA A 87 0.99 -6.68 -16.17
C ALA A 87 2.46 -7.04 -16.42
N LEU A 88 3.38 -6.57 -15.57
CA LEU A 88 4.82 -6.84 -15.65
C LEU A 88 5.22 -8.30 -15.33
N ASN A 89 4.37 -9.04 -14.62
CA ASN A 89 4.62 -10.44 -14.28
C ASN A 89 3.79 -11.41 -15.15
N PHE A 90 2.78 -10.89 -15.84
CA PHE A 90 1.87 -11.67 -16.68
C PHE A 90 2.59 -12.24 -17.91
N ASP A 91 3.47 -11.48 -18.55
CA ASP A 91 4.25 -11.93 -19.70
C ASP A 91 5.18 -13.10 -19.34
N ARG A 92 5.88 -13.01 -18.20
CA ARG A 92 6.78 -14.08 -17.72
C ARG A 92 6.02 -15.36 -17.41
N THR A 93 4.89 -15.24 -16.74
CA THR A 93 4.05 -16.39 -16.35
C THR A 93 3.44 -17.05 -17.59
N ASN A 94 2.93 -16.27 -18.54
CA ASN A 94 2.38 -16.82 -19.78
C ASN A 94 3.42 -17.50 -20.64
N LEU A 95 4.62 -16.92 -20.78
CA LEU A 95 5.72 -17.54 -21.52
C LEU A 95 6.15 -18.86 -20.87
N GLN A 96 6.18 -18.93 -19.54
CA GLN A 96 6.51 -20.16 -18.81
C GLN A 96 5.45 -21.26 -19.03
N GLN A 97 4.17 -20.90 -19.09
CA GLN A 97 3.10 -21.84 -19.40
C GLN A 97 3.16 -22.32 -20.85
N ALA A 98 3.36 -21.40 -21.82
CA ALA A 98 3.53 -21.77 -23.23
C ALA A 98 4.73 -22.71 -23.44
N LEU A 99 5.83 -22.50 -22.70
CA LEU A 99 7.01 -23.36 -22.75
C LEU A 99 6.78 -24.77 -22.18
N SER A 100 5.82 -24.94 -21.26
CA SER A 100 5.45 -26.27 -20.76
C SER A 100 4.63 -27.08 -21.77
N ASP A 101 4.08 -26.40 -22.79
CA ASP A 101 3.43 -26.98 -23.96
C ASP A 101 4.44 -27.05 -25.14
N ASN A 102 3.97 -27.16 -26.39
CA ASN A 102 4.80 -27.33 -27.60
C ASN A 102 5.27 -26.00 -28.26
N PHE A 103 5.32 -24.89 -27.52
CA PHE A 103 5.63 -23.56 -28.07
C PHE A 103 6.93 -23.49 -28.90
N LEU A 104 7.98 -24.22 -28.49
CA LEU A 104 9.24 -24.26 -29.24
C LEU A 104 9.12 -25.04 -30.55
N GLU A 105 8.35 -26.12 -30.56
CA GLU A 105 8.11 -26.95 -31.74
C GLU A 105 7.23 -26.20 -32.76
N ASP A 106 6.17 -25.55 -32.29
CA ASP A 106 5.24 -24.76 -33.12
C ASP A 106 5.93 -23.58 -33.84
N LEU A 107 6.95 -22.99 -33.21
CA LEU A 107 7.72 -21.88 -33.76
C LEU A 107 9.05 -22.28 -34.40
N ASN A 108 9.37 -23.58 -34.46
CA ASN A 108 10.65 -24.11 -34.93
C ASN A 108 11.87 -23.44 -34.25
N LEU A 109 11.77 -23.17 -32.94
CA LEU A 109 12.81 -22.53 -32.14
C LEU A 109 13.61 -23.56 -31.35
N THR A 110 14.90 -23.29 -31.16
CA THR A 110 15.76 -24.12 -30.30
C THR A 110 15.85 -23.54 -28.89
N THR A 111 16.11 -24.40 -27.89
CA THR A 111 16.28 -23.99 -26.48
C THR A 111 17.38 -22.93 -26.31
N ASN A 112 18.40 -22.93 -27.16
CA ASN A 112 19.47 -21.91 -27.14
C ASN A 112 18.96 -20.51 -27.47
N GLN A 113 18.02 -20.38 -28.41
CA GLN A 113 17.42 -19.09 -28.77
C GLN A 113 16.53 -18.57 -27.65
N LEU A 114 15.77 -19.45 -26.99
CA LEU A 114 14.98 -19.11 -25.81
C LEU A 114 15.87 -18.61 -24.66
N ASN A 115 16.98 -19.31 -24.38
CA ASN A 115 17.93 -18.93 -23.32
C ASN A 115 18.56 -17.56 -23.61
N THR A 116 18.86 -17.28 -24.87
CA THR A 116 19.36 -15.96 -25.31
C THR A 116 18.31 -14.87 -25.07
N GLY A 117 17.05 -15.10 -25.46
CA GLY A 117 15.95 -14.15 -25.25
C GLY A 117 15.68 -13.84 -23.78
N LYS A 118 15.69 -14.87 -22.91
CA LYS A 118 15.55 -14.70 -21.45
C LYS A 118 16.70 -13.88 -20.86
N THR A 119 17.92 -14.10 -21.33
CA THR A 119 19.11 -13.35 -20.88
C THR A 119 19.01 -11.87 -21.27
N ILE A 120 18.58 -11.58 -22.50
CA ILE A 120 18.37 -10.19 -22.96
C ILE A 120 17.30 -9.49 -22.12
N ASN A 121 16.15 -10.16 -21.87
CA ASN A 121 15.09 -9.59 -21.04
C ASN A 121 15.60 -9.25 -19.62
N LEU A 122 16.38 -10.15 -19.01
CA LEU A 122 16.99 -9.91 -17.69
C LEU A 122 17.95 -8.72 -17.69
N VAL A 123 18.83 -8.61 -18.70
CA VAL A 123 19.78 -7.50 -18.81
C VAL A 123 19.05 -6.17 -19.01
N CYS A 124 18.00 -6.13 -19.86
CA CYS A 124 17.18 -4.93 -20.03
C CYS A 124 16.44 -4.55 -18.75
N PHE A 125 15.92 -5.54 -18.00
CA PHE A 125 15.25 -5.29 -16.72
C PHE A 125 16.22 -4.73 -15.68
N LEU A 126 17.40 -5.33 -15.56
CA LEU A 126 18.47 -4.86 -14.69
C LEU A 126 18.90 -3.42 -15.04
N ALA A 127 19.01 -3.10 -16.33
CA ALA A 127 19.34 -1.76 -16.81
C ALA A 127 18.19 -0.75 -16.65
N ALA A 128 16.95 -1.21 -16.52
CA ALA A 128 15.80 -0.36 -16.22
C ALA A 128 15.66 -0.11 -14.71
N GLU A 129 16.09 -1.06 -13.87
CA GLU A 129 16.12 -0.93 -12.41
C GLU A 129 17.31 -0.09 -11.90
N LEU A 130 18.43 -0.06 -12.63
CA LEU A 130 19.59 0.80 -12.36
C LEU A 130 19.67 1.91 -13.42
N PRO A 131 19.49 3.22 -13.12
CA PRO A 131 19.70 3.91 -11.85
C PRO A 131 18.44 4.65 -11.35
N SER A 132 17.78 4.12 -10.32
CA SER A 132 16.81 4.88 -9.50
C SER A 132 17.48 5.50 -8.29
#